data_AF-A0A5K1IS94-F1
#
_entry.id   AF-A0A5K1IS94-F1
#
_cell.length_a   1.000
_cell.length_b   1.000
_cell.length_c   1.000
_cell.angle_alpha   90.00
_cell.angle_beta   90.00
_cell.angle_gamma   90.00
#
_symmetry.space_group_name_H-M   'P 1'
#
loop_
_entity.id
_entity.type
_entity.pdbx_description
1 polymer ?
#
loop_
_entity_poly.entity_id
_entity_poly.type
_entity_poly.pdbx_seq_one_letter_code
_entity_poly.pdbx_strand_id
1 'polypeptide(L)'
;MSDKACISRRGAIVSASLIAASTAMLAAGRAYGEEFAEATLLSPNDAISFLYIDNAQLEAGAEQNVVVSLSQHTRVSAAVLTVQDEAGAEQACTLSSVQDNALLFTFFPSGMGSCEVARLQFKADGAAYEIDLSEVDESYRSYKVAPVAVAYSDGEAASGPDLHVYTGDGGDELAESASIEEAASAAVAAASRSRAANPEKTGPLVIALDPGHVGVSSGAVANGTSEANATWKIAQFCKAELDSYQNVTTVFTVTPDDRLGSSSELRERVQRALNQGADVLVSLHLNSTGVGNAYGAEVWAPHNTSYNNETHAVGTDLGNQILAQLQKLGLTNRGVKFRWIDPDPKYDYPDGSNGDYYGIIREARKSNLPAIIVEHAFLDNWSDYNNFLNSDAKLQSLGIADARGIANYYGLSHAEGTVYRLYHAGTLDHHYTMDSNEYRVLGSVGWIQEGIAWYSDDKDHGRPVYRLYHAATLNHHYTMDENEYRVLGSVGWKQEGIAWYSAPKDEGKPVYRLYHEGTLDHHYTKDANEYRVLGSVGWKQEDIAWYSKE
;
A
#
# COMPACT_ATOMS: atom_id res chain seq x y z
N MET A 1 -21.43 22.03 44.36
CA MET A 1 -22.78 22.57 44.10
C MET A 1 -22.94 22.61 42.60
N SER A 2 -23.58 21.58 42.05
CA SER A 2 -25.01 21.55 41.69
C SER A 2 -25.16 22.03 40.24
N ASP A 3 -25.20 21.15 39.26
CA ASP A 3 -26.30 20.24 38.85
C ASP A 3 -27.19 20.86 37.75
N LYS A 4 -27.36 20.04 36.70
CA LYS A 4 -28.49 19.92 35.76
C LYS A 4 -28.51 20.92 34.59
N ALA A 5 -28.66 20.46 33.35
CA ALA A 5 -29.67 19.49 32.91
C ALA A 5 -29.21 18.37 31.95
N CYS A 6 -30.00 17.30 31.98
CA CYS A 6 -29.92 16.01 31.30
C CYS A 6 -30.90 15.97 30.09
N ILE A 7 -30.93 14.82 29.38
CA ILE A 7 -31.94 14.24 28.44
C ILE A 7 -31.49 14.30 26.95
N SER A 8 -31.71 13.34 26.05
CA SER A 8 -31.84 11.85 25.95
C SER A 8 -32.19 11.54 24.46
N ARG A 9 -32.18 10.26 24.07
CA ARG A 9 -32.47 9.67 22.73
C ARG A 9 -33.69 10.20 21.92
N ARG A 10 -33.56 9.98 20.60
CA ARG A 10 -34.55 9.78 19.51
C ARG A 10 -35.21 11.01 18.87
N GLY A 11 -34.93 11.15 17.57
CA GLY A 11 -35.65 11.97 16.61
C GLY A 11 -35.46 11.46 15.17
N ALA A 12 -35.48 10.15 14.96
CA ALA A 12 -35.73 9.58 13.64
C ALA A 12 -37.23 9.75 13.33
N ILE A 13 -37.56 10.59 12.36
CA ILE A 13 -38.87 10.58 11.72
C ILE A 13 -38.75 9.69 10.48
N VAL A 14 -39.44 8.56 10.56
CA VAL A 14 -39.80 7.65 9.48
C VAL A 14 -40.89 8.30 8.63
N SER A 15 -40.80 8.18 7.30
CA SER A 15 -41.86 7.92 6.29
C SER A 15 -41.48 8.59 4.96
N ALA A 16 -41.46 7.97 3.79
CA ALA A 16 -42.04 6.72 3.29
C ALA A 16 -41.09 6.17 2.19
N SER A 17 -40.77 4.89 2.13
CA SER A 17 -41.72 3.86 1.69
C SER A 17 -41.27 2.50 2.18
N LEU A 18 -42.03 1.94 3.12
CA LEU A 18 -41.88 0.59 3.64
C LEU A 18 -43.21 -0.14 3.37
N ILE A 19 -43.55 -0.32 2.08
CA ILE A 19 -44.58 -1.26 1.62
C ILE A 19 -44.15 -1.76 0.23
N ALA A 20 -43.13 -2.63 0.19
CA ALA A 20 -42.85 -3.51 -0.95
C ALA A 20 -41.87 -4.66 -0.62
N ALA A 21 -40.99 -4.53 0.39
CA ALA A 21 -39.96 -5.55 0.63
C ALA A 21 -40.27 -6.56 1.75
N SER A 22 -41.22 -6.26 2.65
CA SER A 22 -41.61 -7.17 3.74
C SER A 22 -42.47 -8.36 3.30
N THR A 23 -42.87 -8.43 2.03
CA THR A 23 -43.53 -9.59 1.42
C THR A 23 -42.61 -10.45 0.55
N ALA A 24 -41.35 -10.03 0.32
CA ALA A 24 -40.36 -10.84 -0.41
C ALA A 24 -39.52 -11.74 0.53
N MET A 25 -39.39 -11.37 1.80
CA MET A 25 -38.54 -12.08 2.77
C MET A 25 -39.10 -13.43 3.29
N LEU A 26 -40.33 -13.83 2.94
CA LEU A 26 -40.84 -15.17 3.29
C LEU A 26 -40.92 -16.16 2.11
N ALA A 27 -40.48 -15.76 0.91
CA ALA A 27 -40.49 -16.63 -0.27
C ALA A 27 -39.10 -17.00 -0.80
N ALA A 28 -38.02 -16.34 -0.36
CA ALA A 28 -36.67 -16.55 -0.91
C ALA A 28 -35.91 -17.75 -0.31
N GLY A 29 -36.29 -18.25 0.87
CA GLY A 29 -35.57 -19.32 1.57
C GLY A 29 -35.68 -20.73 0.96
N ARG A 30 -36.38 -20.90 -0.18
CA ARG A 30 -36.48 -22.18 -0.90
C ARG A 30 -36.11 -22.12 -2.38
N ALA A 31 -35.85 -20.92 -2.93
CA ALA A 31 -35.67 -20.74 -4.38
C ALA A 31 -34.22 -20.93 -4.86
N TYR A 32 -33.21 -20.81 -3.99
CA TYR A 32 -31.80 -20.81 -4.41
C TYR A 32 -31.19 -22.21 -4.61
N GLY A 33 -31.77 -23.26 -4.03
CA GLY A 33 -31.24 -24.62 -4.16
C GLY A 33 -31.24 -25.16 -5.60
N GLU A 34 -32.14 -24.67 -6.47
CA GLU A 34 -32.14 -25.04 -7.89
C GLU A 34 -31.16 -24.20 -8.74
N GLU A 35 -30.81 -23.00 -8.29
CA GLU A 35 -29.99 -22.06 -9.06
C GLU A 35 -28.50 -22.43 -9.10
N PHE A 36 -28.03 -23.13 -8.05
CA PHE A 36 -26.67 -23.61 -7.88
C PHE A 36 -26.57 -25.15 -7.83
N ALA A 37 -27.61 -25.87 -8.27
CA ALA A 37 -27.74 -27.34 -8.13
C ALA A 37 -26.61 -28.15 -8.80
N GLU A 38 -25.81 -27.53 -9.68
CA GLU A 38 -24.64 -28.13 -10.35
C GLU A 38 -23.36 -27.30 -10.15
N ALA A 39 -23.24 -26.59 -9.02
CA ALA A 39 -22.07 -25.76 -8.74
C ALA A 39 -20.77 -26.59 -8.65
N THR A 40 -19.72 -26.12 -9.32
CA THR A 40 -18.39 -26.73 -9.23
C THR A 40 -17.76 -26.37 -7.89
N LEU A 41 -17.37 -27.37 -7.10
CA LEU A 41 -16.72 -27.16 -5.80
C LEU A 41 -15.27 -26.68 -6.00
N LEU A 42 -14.90 -25.63 -5.27
CA LEU A 42 -13.57 -25.03 -5.26
C LEU A 42 -12.98 -25.07 -3.84
N SER A 43 -11.65 -25.27 -3.78
CA SER A 43 -10.86 -25.20 -2.55
C SER A 43 -10.74 -23.73 -2.09
N PRO A 44 -11.00 -23.41 -0.81
CA PRO A 44 -10.88 -22.03 -0.30
C PRO A 44 -9.49 -21.43 -0.50
N ASN A 45 -8.44 -22.23 -0.29
CA ASN A 45 -7.04 -21.77 -0.41
C ASN A 45 -6.66 -21.36 -1.83
N ASP A 46 -7.35 -21.93 -2.83
CA ASP A 46 -7.09 -21.64 -4.24
C ASP A 46 -8.06 -20.60 -4.79
N ALA A 47 -9.26 -20.48 -4.21
CA ALA A 47 -10.38 -19.70 -4.73
C ALA A 47 -10.60 -18.36 -4.04
N ILE A 48 -10.05 -18.16 -2.83
CA ILE A 48 -10.27 -16.95 -2.03
C ILE A 48 -8.95 -16.27 -1.73
N SER A 49 -8.88 -14.97 -2.04
CA SER A 49 -7.75 -14.11 -1.67
C SER A 49 -7.85 -13.61 -0.24
N PHE A 50 -9.05 -13.26 0.22
CA PHE A 50 -9.32 -12.99 1.63
C PHE A 50 -10.82 -13.16 1.96
N LEU A 51 -11.09 -13.53 3.22
CA LEU A 51 -12.40 -13.52 3.87
C LEU A 51 -12.33 -12.54 5.03
N TYR A 52 -13.33 -11.66 5.14
CA TYR A 52 -13.41 -10.66 6.19
C TYR A 52 -14.80 -10.61 6.81
N ILE A 53 -14.86 -10.51 8.13
CA ILE A 53 -16.09 -10.35 8.92
C ILE A 53 -15.95 -9.10 9.78
N ASP A 54 -16.91 -8.20 9.68
CA ASP A 54 -16.89 -6.86 10.28
C ASP A 54 -16.87 -6.90 11.81
N ASN A 55 -17.81 -7.65 12.41
CA ASN A 55 -17.94 -7.72 13.86
C ASN A 55 -17.74 -9.15 14.36
N ALA A 56 -16.64 -9.41 15.07
CA ALA A 56 -16.39 -10.69 15.74
C ALA A 56 -17.35 -10.94 16.93
N GLN A 57 -17.87 -9.87 17.52
CA GLN A 57 -18.93 -9.89 18.54
C GLN A 57 -20.01 -8.87 18.15
N LEU A 58 -21.23 -9.32 17.91
CA LEU A 58 -22.33 -8.52 17.42
C LEU A 58 -23.46 -8.44 18.45
N GLU A 59 -24.05 -7.25 18.61
CA GLU A 59 -25.29 -7.12 19.38
C GLU A 59 -26.47 -7.75 18.61
N ALA A 60 -27.34 -8.44 19.33
CA ALA A 60 -28.55 -9.00 18.74
C ALA A 60 -29.40 -7.89 18.09
N GLY A 61 -29.61 -8.02 16.78
CA GLY A 61 -30.35 -7.04 15.96
C GLY A 61 -29.49 -5.98 15.29
N ALA A 62 -28.16 -6.01 15.45
CA ALA A 62 -27.23 -5.23 14.64
C ALA A 62 -26.95 -5.91 13.28
N GLU A 63 -26.46 -5.11 12.35
CA GLU A 63 -26.10 -5.53 11.00
C GLU A 63 -24.68 -6.10 10.99
N GLN A 64 -24.46 -7.14 10.19
CA GLN A 64 -23.16 -7.76 9.97
C GLN A 64 -22.77 -7.57 8.50
N ASN A 65 -21.50 -7.26 8.28
CA ASN A 65 -20.90 -7.22 6.96
C ASN A 65 -19.87 -8.34 6.82
N VAL A 66 -19.92 -9.05 5.70
CA VAL A 66 -18.93 -10.06 5.31
C VAL A 66 -18.47 -9.77 3.90
N VAL A 67 -17.16 -9.76 3.70
CA VAL A 67 -16.54 -9.61 2.38
C VAL A 67 -15.78 -10.87 2.02
N VAL A 68 -16.01 -11.38 0.81
CA VAL A 68 -15.24 -12.47 0.24
C VAL A 68 -14.62 -12.00 -1.07
N SER A 69 -13.29 -12.04 -1.17
CA SER A 69 -12.57 -11.75 -2.42
C SER A 69 -12.13 -13.04 -3.10
N LEU A 70 -12.51 -13.20 -4.36
CA LEU A 70 -12.17 -14.37 -5.18
C LEU A 70 -10.80 -14.20 -5.84
N SER A 71 -10.02 -15.27 -5.96
CA SER A 71 -8.65 -15.22 -6.50
C SER A 71 -8.59 -15.21 -8.04
N GLN A 72 -9.48 -15.96 -8.69
CA GLN A 72 -9.41 -16.25 -10.13
C GLN A 72 -10.72 -15.97 -10.89
N HIS A 73 -11.77 -15.56 -10.18
CA HIS A 73 -13.08 -15.30 -10.77
C HIS A 73 -13.41 -13.81 -10.68
N THR A 74 -13.57 -13.19 -11.85
CA THR A 74 -14.09 -11.83 -12.00
C THR A 74 -15.50 -11.89 -12.60
N ARG A 75 -16.25 -10.78 -12.59
CA ARG A 75 -17.60 -10.70 -13.22
C ARG A 75 -18.65 -11.64 -12.59
N VAL A 76 -18.70 -11.66 -11.26
CA VAL A 76 -19.75 -12.39 -10.54
C VAL A 76 -21.12 -11.77 -10.84
N SER A 77 -22.04 -12.60 -11.32
CA SER A 77 -23.40 -12.22 -11.73
C SER A 77 -24.47 -12.53 -10.67
N ALA A 78 -24.18 -13.47 -9.77
CA ALA A 78 -25.01 -13.82 -8.62
C ALA A 78 -24.13 -14.47 -7.55
N ALA A 79 -24.44 -14.23 -6.28
CA ALA A 79 -23.79 -14.92 -5.16
C ALA A 79 -24.69 -15.01 -3.93
N VAL A 80 -24.48 -16.06 -3.14
CA VAL A 80 -25.15 -16.32 -1.87
C VAL A 80 -24.11 -16.80 -0.87
N LEU A 81 -24.05 -16.10 0.26
CA LEU A 81 -23.23 -16.50 1.40
C LEU A 81 -24.11 -17.25 2.39
N THR A 82 -23.66 -18.41 2.87
CA THR A 82 -24.37 -19.17 3.92
C THR A 82 -23.63 -19.02 5.22
N VAL A 83 -24.35 -18.57 6.24
CA VAL A 83 -23.90 -18.52 7.63
C VAL A 83 -24.61 -19.62 8.40
N GLN A 84 -23.90 -20.28 9.32
CA GLN A 84 -24.45 -21.33 10.16
C GLN A 84 -24.29 -20.98 11.63
N ASP A 85 -25.29 -21.25 12.45
CA ASP A 85 -25.18 -21.11 13.92
C ASP A 85 -24.67 -22.40 14.60
N GLU A 86 -24.38 -22.34 15.89
CA GLU A 86 -23.95 -23.50 16.71
C GLU A 86 -24.95 -24.68 16.68
N ALA A 87 -26.24 -24.42 16.43
CA ALA A 87 -27.27 -25.46 16.33
C ALA A 87 -27.34 -26.10 14.93
N GLY A 88 -26.52 -25.61 14.00
CA GLY A 88 -26.45 -26.05 12.62
C GLY A 88 -27.51 -25.42 11.72
N ALA A 89 -28.26 -24.42 12.21
CA ALA A 89 -29.25 -23.72 11.40
C ALA A 89 -28.55 -22.75 10.43
N GLU A 90 -28.92 -22.85 9.15
CA GLU A 90 -28.33 -22.05 8.09
C GLU A 90 -29.17 -20.80 7.79
N GLN A 91 -28.47 -19.69 7.55
CA GLN A 91 -28.99 -18.45 7.03
C GLN A 91 -28.32 -18.13 5.69
N ALA A 92 -29.12 -18.00 4.64
CA ALA A 92 -28.67 -17.50 3.35
C ALA A 92 -28.67 -15.97 3.34
N CYS A 93 -27.52 -15.39 3.03
CA CYS A 93 -27.27 -13.96 2.92
C CYS A 93 -27.07 -13.60 1.44
N THR A 94 -27.92 -12.71 0.94
CA THR A 94 -27.87 -12.27 -0.45
C THR A 94 -26.75 -11.25 -0.66
N LEU A 95 -26.13 -11.31 -1.83
CA LEU A 95 -25.13 -10.35 -2.28
C LEU A 95 -25.68 -8.91 -2.24
N SER A 96 -25.00 -8.04 -1.50
CA SER A 96 -25.32 -6.60 -1.41
C SER A 96 -24.70 -5.85 -2.58
N SER A 97 -23.43 -6.13 -2.89
CA SER A 97 -22.72 -5.52 -4.01
C SER A 97 -21.56 -6.41 -4.47
N VAL A 98 -21.17 -6.22 -5.73
CA VAL A 98 -20.02 -6.88 -6.37
C VAL A 98 -19.11 -5.81 -6.91
N GLN A 99 -17.81 -5.96 -6.66
CA GLN A 99 -16.80 -5.15 -7.31
C GLN A 99 -15.63 -6.02 -7.76
N ASP A 100 -15.59 -6.24 -9.08
CA ASP A 100 -14.68 -7.17 -9.76
C ASP A 100 -14.76 -8.61 -9.20
N ASN A 101 -13.83 -8.97 -8.32
CA ASN A 101 -13.74 -10.26 -7.63
C ASN A 101 -14.16 -10.21 -6.15
N ALA A 102 -14.47 -9.02 -5.60
CA ALA A 102 -14.89 -8.84 -4.22
C ALA A 102 -16.42 -8.79 -4.07
N LEU A 103 -16.93 -9.54 -3.11
CA LEU A 103 -18.35 -9.74 -2.86
C LEU A 103 -18.70 -9.26 -1.46
N LEU A 104 -19.58 -8.27 -1.35
CA LEU A 104 -20.08 -7.76 -0.06
C LEU A 104 -21.44 -8.38 0.26
N PHE A 105 -21.57 -8.87 1.48
CA PHE A 105 -22.82 -9.37 2.06
C PHE A 105 -23.13 -8.57 3.32
N THR A 106 -24.31 -7.96 3.35
CA THR A 106 -24.82 -7.17 4.47
C THR A 106 -26.11 -7.81 4.94
N PHE A 107 -26.17 -8.23 6.20
CA PHE A 107 -27.30 -8.99 6.73
C PHE A 107 -27.45 -8.85 8.24
N PHE A 108 -28.63 -9.20 8.75
CA PHE A 108 -28.90 -9.31 10.18
C PHE A 108 -28.86 -10.78 10.59
N PRO A 109 -27.98 -11.19 11.51
CA PRO A 109 -27.96 -12.57 11.99
C PRO A 109 -29.30 -12.98 12.61
N SER A 110 -29.79 -14.15 12.21
CA SER A 110 -31.12 -14.67 12.59
C SER A 110 -31.15 -15.35 13.96
N GLY A 111 -29.97 -15.74 14.48
CA GLY A 111 -29.79 -16.44 15.75
C GLY A 111 -28.89 -15.69 16.75
N MET A 112 -28.84 -16.21 17.97
CA MET A 112 -27.91 -15.79 19.02
C MET A 112 -26.87 -16.89 19.26
N GLY A 113 -25.70 -16.55 19.81
CA GLY A 113 -24.60 -17.49 20.02
C GLY A 113 -23.54 -17.38 18.93
N SER A 114 -22.62 -18.34 18.86
CA SER A 114 -21.58 -18.34 17.83
C SER A 114 -22.18 -18.71 16.47
N CYS A 115 -21.63 -18.08 15.45
CA CYS A 115 -22.02 -18.21 14.06
C CYS A 115 -20.75 -18.29 13.21
N GLU A 116 -20.83 -19.00 12.10
CA GLU A 116 -19.71 -19.15 11.18
C GLU A 116 -20.17 -18.93 9.74
N VAL A 117 -19.29 -18.35 8.94
CA VAL A 117 -19.45 -18.31 7.49
C VAL A 117 -19.08 -19.69 6.94
N ALA A 118 -20.09 -20.44 6.51
CA ALA A 118 -19.94 -21.85 6.16
C ALA A 118 -19.71 -22.08 4.66
N ARG A 119 -20.31 -21.27 3.79
CA ARG A 119 -20.32 -21.54 2.35
C ARG A 119 -20.49 -20.27 1.53
N LEU A 120 -19.85 -20.21 0.37
CA LEU A 120 -20.14 -19.22 -0.67
C LEU A 120 -20.52 -19.94 -1.96
N GLN A 121 -21.69 -19.63 -2.51
CA GLN A 121 -22.11 -20.06 -3.85
C GLN A 121 -22.15 -18.84 -4.76
N PHE A 122 -21.59 -18.92 -5.96
CA PHE A 122 -21.56 -17.80 -6.89
C PHE A 122 -21.59 -18.23 -8.35
N LYS A 123 -22.00 -17.32 -9.23
CA LYS A 123 -21.95 -17.49 -10.69
C LYS A 123 -20.99 -16.50 -11.31
N ALA A 124 -19.95 -17.00 -11.95
CA ALA A 124 -19.02 -16.21 -12.75
C ALA A 124 -18.96 -16.79 -14.16
N ASP A 125 -18.90 -15.92 -15.17
CA ASP A 125 -18.77 -16.31 -16.58
C ASP A 125 -19.80 -17.36 -17.07
N GLY A 126 -21.01 -17.34 -16.51
CA GLY A 126 -22.10 -18.25 -16.87
C GLY A 126 -22.03 -19.65 -16.25
N ALA A 127 -21.03 -19.93 -15.41
CA ALA A 127 -20.92 -21.16 -14.62
C ALA A 127 -21.20 -20.90 -13.13
N ALA A 128 -21.68 -21.92 -12.42
CA ALA A 128 -21.92 -21.89 -10.98
C ALA A 128 -20.77 -22.57 -10.22
N TYR A 129 -20.39 -21.98 -9.11
CA TYR A 129 -19.30 -22.42 -8.24
C TYR A 129 -19.74 -22.42 -6.78
N GLU A 130 -19.10 -23.29 -5.99
CA GLU A 130 -19.28 -23.38 -4.55
C GLU A 130 -17.93 -23.43 -3.87
N ILE A 131 -17.76 -22.69 -2.77
CA ILE A 131 -16.62 -22.76 -1.89
C ILE A 131 -17.14 -23.16 -0.50
N ASP A 132 -16.62 -24.26 0.02
CA ASP A 132 -16.87 -24.71 1.39
C ASP A 132 -15.89 -24.01 2.33
N LEU A 133 -16.38 -23.04 3.09
CA LEU A 133 -15.56 -22.22 3.99
C LEU A 133 -15.31 -22.89 5.34
N SER A 134 -15.90 -24.05 5.61
CA SER A 134 -15.65 -24.80 6.85
C SER A 134 -14.20 -25.26 6.99
N GLU A 135 -13.46 -25.35 5.89
CA GLU A 135 -12.03 -25.70 5.86
C GLU A 135 -11.09 -24.51 6.16
N VAL A 136 -11.57 -23.27 6.08
CA VAL A 136 -10.80 -22.06 6.48
C VAL A 136 -10.69 -22.03 7.99
N ASP A 137 -9.59 -21.61 8.60
CA ASP A 137 -9.47 -21.58 10.07
C ASP A 137 -10.64 -20.81 10.75
N GLU A 138 -11.22 -21.43 11.79
CA GLU A 138 -12.43 -20.98 12.49
C GLU A 138 -12.31 -19.54 13.01
N SER A 139 -11.10 -19.13 13.40
CA SER A 139 -10.83 -17.78 13.89
C SER A 139 -11.04 -16.68 12.85
N TYR A 140 -11.04 -17.01 11.56
CA TYR A 140 -11.23 -16.05 10.46
C TYR A 140 -12.64 -16.07 9.86
N ARG A 141 -13.46 -17.07 10.22
CA ARG A 141 -14.82 -17.25 9.68
C ARG A 141 -15.92 -17.17 10.74
N SER A 142 -15.59 -17.03 12.02
CA SER A 142 -16.55 -17.05 13.13
C SER A 142 -16.83 -15.66 13.71
N TYR A 143 -18.03 -15.49 14.26
CA TYR A 143 -18.44 -14.35 15.07
C TYR A 143 -19.52 -14.77 16.07
N LYS A 144 -19.81 -13.95 17.08
CA LYS A 144 -20.81 -14.28 18.11
C LYS A 144 -21.85 -13.20 18.26
N VAL A 145 -23.12 -13.59 18.35
CA VAL A 145 -24.25 -12.67 18.54
C VAL A 145 -24.73 -12.74 20.00
N ALA A 146 -24.62 -11.63 20.72
CA ALA A 146 -24.94 -11.56 22.15
C ALA A 146 -26.12 -10.62 22.46
N PRO A 147 -26.91 -10.89 23.51
CA PRO A 147 -27.94 -9.96 23.97
C PRO A 147 -27.31 -8.68 24.56
N VAL A 148 -27.94 -7.54 24.28
CA VAL A 148 -27.51 -6.16 24.61
C VAL A 148 -27.06 -5.95 26.08
N ALA A 149 -27.53 -6.76 27.03
CA ALA A 149 -27.20 -6.62 28.45
C ALA A 149 -25.89 -7.32 28.89
N VAL A 150 -25.37 -8.27 28.11
CA VAL A 150 -24.18 -9.09 28.47
C VAL A 150 -22.89 -8.47 27.90
N ALA A 151 -22.98 -7.69 26.83
CA ALA A 151 -21.83 -6.99 26.23
C ALA A 151 -21.16 -5.97 27.17
N TYR A 152 -21.83 -5.56 28.25
CA TYR A 152 -21.31 -4.59 29.23
C TYR A 152 -20.80 -5.22 30.55
N SER A 153 -21.00 -6.53 30.78
CA SER A 153 -20.71 -7.15 32.09
C SER A 153 -19.43 -7.99 32.15
N ASP A 154 -18.87 -8.41 31.02
CA ASP A 154 -17.61 -9.17 30.99
C ASP A 154 -16.46 -8.21 30.71
N GLY A 155 -15.90 -7.63 31.77
CA GLY A 155 -14.68 -6.83 31.76
C GLY A 155 -13.40 -7.61 31.41
N GLU A 156 -13.51 -8.70 30.65
CA GLU A 156 -12.41 -9.34 29.95
C GLU A 156 -12.64 -9.09 28.45
N ALA A 157 -11.83 -8.21 27.87
CA ALA A 157 -11.74 -8.10 26.42
C ALA A 157 -11.27 -9.45 25.88
N ALA A 158 -12.19 -10.24 25.32
CA ALA A 158 -11.85 -11.37 24.49
C ALA A 158 -11.05 -10.80 23.31
N SER A 159 -9.74 -11.06 23.29
CA SER A 159 -8.84 -10.58 22.25
C SER A 159 -9.07 -11.39 20.96
N GLY A 160 -10.08 -11.00 20.19
CA GLY A 160 -9.96 -11.06 18.73
C GLY A 160 -9.11 -9.87 18.28
N PRO A 161 -8.47 -9.92 17.09
CA PRO A 161 -7.68 -8.80 16.63
C PRO A 161 -8.59 -7.56 16.49
N ASP A 162 -8.34 -6.53 17.29
CA ASP A 162 -8.83 -5.18 17.01
C ASP A 162 -8.23 -4.75 15.68
N LEU A 163 -9.02 -4.83 14.61
CA LEU A 163 -8.63 -4.28 13.32
C LEU A 163 -8.99 -2.81 13.31
N HIS A 164 -8.07 -1.98 13.78
CA HIS A 164 -8.12 -0.55 13.49
C HIS A 164 -7.73 -0.33 12.03
N VAL A 165 -8.71 -0.03 11.19
CA VAL A 165 -8.46 0.40 9.82
C VAL A 165 -8.27 1.91 9.84
N TYR A 166 -7.03 2.33 9.60
CA TYR A 166 -6.67 3.73 9.48
C TYR A 166 -6.57 4.09 8.00
N THR A 167 -7.36 5.05 7.56
CA THR A 167 -7.20 5.66 6.23
C THR A 167 -6.34 6.91 6.37
N GLY A 168 -5.23 6.97 5.61
CA GLY A 168 -4.44 8.18 5.50
C GLY A 168 -5.13 9.17 4.56
N ASP A 169 -5.76 10.21 5.11
CA ASP A 169 -6.33 11.37 4.38
C ASP A 169 -5.24 12.38 3.94
N GLY A 170 -3.98 11.94 3.78
CA GLY A 170 -2.90 12.81 3.32
C GLY A 170 -2.51 13.97 4.28
N GLY A 171 -2.91 13.91 5.56
CA GLY A 171 -2.41 14.76 6.65
C GLY A 171 -2.06 13.91 7.88
N ASP A 172 -1.16 14.39 8.74
CA ASP A 172 -0.51 13.67 9.87
C ASP A 172 -1.43 13.09 10.97
N GLU A 173 -2.74 13.09 10.80
CA GLU A 173 -3.67 12.37 11.68
C GLU A 173 -4.25 11.14 10.96
N LEU A 174 -4.05 9.98 11.56
CA LEU A 174 -4.76 8.76 11.20
C LEU A 174 -6.22 8.92 11.63
N ALA A 175 -7.12 9.10 10.67
CA ALA A 175 -8.55 8.96 10.92
C ALA A 175 -8.90 7.47 10.94
N GLU A 176 -9.43 7.01 12.07
CA GLU A 176 -10.12 5.72 12.15
C GLU A 176 -11.30 5.76 11.18
N SER A 177 -11.31 4.86 10.19
CA SER A 177 -12.37 4.83 9.18
C SER A 177 -13.69 4.45 9.85
N ALA A 178 -14.77 5.19 9.57
CA ALA A 178 -16.05 4.97 10.24
C ALA A 178 -16.75 3.66 9.81
N SER A 179 -16.31 3.06 8.69
CA SER A 179 -16.80 1.77 8.20
C SER A 179 -15.88 1.21 7.10
N ILE A 180 -16.03 -0.08 6.82
CA ILE A 180 -15.24 -0.81 5.82
C ILE A 180 -15.72 -0.58 4.38
N GLU A 181 -16.92 -0.05 4.19
CA GLU A 181 -17.37 0.43 2.88
C GLU A 181 -16.47 1.55 2.32
N GLU A 182 -15.92 2.39 3.20
CA GLU A 182 -15.02 3.48 2.84
C GLU A 182 -13.60 2.96 2.52
N ALA A 183 -13.12 1.97 3.28
CA ALA A 183 -11.85 1.29 3.03
C ALA A 183 -11.87 0.43 1.75
N ALA A 184 -12.98 -0.26 1.49
CA ALA A 184 -13.22 -1.00 0.25
C ALA A 184 -13.28 -0.05 -0.94
N SER A 185 -13.97 1.09 -0.83
CA SER A 185 -13.99 2.13 -1.89
C SER A 185 -12.59 2.70 -2.18
N ALA A 186 -11.72 2.83 -1.18
CA ALA A 186 -10.34 3.29 -1.35
C ALA A 186 -9.43 2.23 -2.00
N ALA A 187 -9.57 0.95 -1.64
CA ALA A 187 -8.86 -0.17 -2.27
C ALA A 187 -9.32 -0.41 -3.72
N VAL A 188 -10.61 -0.20 -3.98
CA VAL A 188 -11.26 -0.21 -5.30
C VAL A 188 -10.78 0.94 -6.17
N ALA A 189 -10.60 2.13 -5.58
CA ALA A 189 -10.01 3.25 -6.26
C ALA A 189 -8.56 2.93 -6.62
N ALA A 190 -7.75 2.37 -5.71
CA ALA A 190 -6.38 1.92 -6.00
C ALA A 190 -6.33 0.86 -7.14
N ALA A 191 -7.26 -0.11 -7.17
CA ALA A 191 -7.35 -1.11 -8.24
C ALA A 191 -7.77 -0.51 -9.59
N SER A 192 -8.71 0.44 -9.59
CA SER A 192 -9.14 1.18 -10.81
C SER A 192 -8.11 2.20 -11.30
N ARG A 193 -7.23 2.69 -10.40
CA ARG A 193 -6.21 3.73 -10.66
C ARG A 193 -4.96 3.20 -11.36
N SER A 194 -4.80 1.88 -11.49
CA SER A 194 -3.68 1.25 -12.19
C SER A 194 -3.54 1.67 -13.66
N ARG A 195 -4.59 2.27 -14.26
CA ARG A 195 -4.56 2.88 -15.60
C ARG A 195 -5.74 3.82 -15.93
N ALA A 196 -6.32 4.53 -14.95
CA ALA A 196 -7.59 5.26 -15.11
C ALA A 196 -7.66 6.23 -16.30
N ALA A 197 -6.56 6.89 -16.66
CA ALA A 197 -6.51 7.76 -17.84
C ALA A 197 -6.33 7.00 -19.17
N ASN A 198 -5.92 5.73 -19.15
CA ASN A 198 -5.73 4.92 -20.35
C ASN A 198 -6.04 3.42 -20.11
N PRO A 199 -7.32 3.07 -19.87
CA PRO A 199 -7.74 1.75 -19.38
C PRO A 199 -7.53 0.61 -20.39
N GLU A 200 -7.30 0.92 -21.67
CA GLU A 200 -7.11 -0.11 -22.71
C GLU A 200 -5.68 -0.67 -22.80
N LYS A 201 -4.73 -0.08 -22.08
CA LYS A 201 -3.32 -0.45 -22.20
C LYS A 201 -3.01 -1.67 -21.35
N THR A 202 -2.27 -2.62 -21.92
CA THR A 202 -1.85 -3.87 -21.27
C THR A 202 -0.32 -3.93 -21.11
N GLY A 203 0.17 -4.75 -20.16
CA GLY A 203 1.60 -4.87 -19.84
C GLY A 203 2.05 -3.97 -18.68
N PRO A 204 3.36 -3.96 -18.36
CA PRO A 204 3.90 -3.23 -17.20
C PRO A 204 3.50 -1.75 -17.19
N LEU A 205 3.26 -1.20 -15.99
CA LEU A 205 3.04 0.23 -15.79
C LEU A 205 4.29 1.00 -16.20
N VAL A 206 4.16 2.01 -17.05
CA VAL A 206 5.31 2.84 -17.45
C VAL A 206 5.26 4.20 -16.76
N ILE A 207 6.23 4.48 -15.90
CA ILE A 207 6.35 5.77 -15.19
C ILE A 207 7.44 6.59 -15.87
N ALA A 208 7.08 7.74 -16.43
CA ALA A 208 8.04 8.71 -16.90
C ALA A 208 8.46 9.64 -15.74
N LEU A 209 9.72 9.59 -15.37
CA LEU A 209 10.34 10.53 -14.46
C LEU A 209 10.93 11.69 -15.27
N ASP A 210 10.53 12.91 -14.93
CA ASP A 210 11.00 14.14 -15.56
C ASP A 210 11.84 14.95 -14.56
N PRO A 211 13.17 14.76 -14.53
CA PRO A 211 14.04 15.64 -13.77
C PRO A 211 13.87 17.07 -14.27
N GLY A 212 13.43 17.97 -13.39
CA GLY A 212 13.27 19.37 -13.69
C GLY A 212 14.60 19.98 -14.12
N HIS A 213 14.55 20.85 -15.14
CA HIS A 213 15.73 21.48 -15.75
C HIS A 213 16.68 20.49 -16.44
N VAL A 214 17.73 20.97 -17.11
CA VAL A 214 18.73 20.18 -17.89
C VAL A 214 19.99 21.03 -18.10
N GLY A 215 21.06 20.53 -18.73
CA GLY A 215 22.33 21.24 -18.89
C GLY A 215 22.30 22.66 -19.52
N VAL A 216 21.17 23.11 -20.08
CA VAL A 216 20.97 24.49 -20.58
C VAL A 216 20.28 25.44 -19.58
N SER A 217 19.74 24.94 -18.47
CA SER A 217 19.08 25.69 -17.40
C SER A 217 19.44 25.07 -16.06
N SER A 218 20.08 25.79 -15.15
CA SER A 218 20.43 25.25 -13.83
C SER A 218 19.24 25.09 -12.88
N GLY A 219 18.09 25.68 -13.25
CA GLY A 219 17.03 26.00 -12.29
C GLY A 219 17.51 26.94 -11.20
N ALA A 220 16.88 26.87 -10.03
CA ALA A 220 17.32 27.60 -8.85
C ALA A 220 18.76 27.19 -8.44
N VAL A 221 19.55 28.14 -7.95
CA VAL A 221 20.90 27.89 -7.43
C VAL A 221 21.01 28.56 -6.07
N ALA A 222 21.19 27.77 -5.02
CA ALA A 222 21.44 28.26 -3.68
C ALA A 222 22.29 27.24 -2.89
N ASN A 223 22.98 27.71 -1.85
CA ASN A 223 23.75 26.86 -0.95
C ASN A 223 24.80 25.96 -1.66
N GLY A 224 25.33 26.39 -2.82
CA GLY A 224 26.32 25.62 -3.59
C GLY A 224 25.75 24.47 -4.42
N THR A 225 24.42 24.30 -4.45
CA THR A 225 23.72 23.27 -5.22
C THR A 225 22.82 23.94 -6.27
N SER A 226 22.78 23.36 -7.47
CA SER A 226 21.79 23.72 -8.48
C SER A 226 20.64 22.72 -8.49
N GLU A 227 19.42 23.22 -8.71
CA GLU A 227 18.20 22.42 -8.80
C GLU A 227 18.37 21.27 -9.80
N ALA A 228 18.85 21.55 -11.01
CA ALA A 228 19.06 20.53 -12.06
C ALA A 228 19.94 19.34 -11.61
N ASN A 229 20.91 19.57 -10.74
CA ASN A 229 21.79 18.50 -10.25
C ASN A 229 21.09 17.66 -9.18
N ALA A 230 20.31 18.30 -8.31
CA ALA A 230 19.60 17.61 -7.25
C ALA A 230 18.40 16.81 -7.80
N THR A 231 17.61 17.40 -8.71
CA THR A 231 16.47 16.73 -9.36
C THR A 231 16.91 15.52 -10.16
N TRP A 232 18.05 15.59 -10.86
CA TRP A 232 18.63 14.43 -11.54
C TRP A 232 18.95 13.28 -10.57
N LYS A 233 19.61 13.57 -9.43
CA LYS A 233 19.92 12.56 -8.43
C LYS A 233 18.66 11.95 -7.80
N ILE A 234 17.70 12.79 -7.40
CA ILE A 234 16.40 12.34 -6.86
C ILE A 234 15.72 11.39 -7.88
N ALA A 235 15.70 11.76 -9.16
CA ALA A 235 15.13 10.93 -10.21
C ALA A 235 15.85 9.58 -10.37
N GLN A 236 17.18 9.55 -10.27
CA GLN A 236 17.95 8.30 -10.30
C GLN A 236 17.61 7.39 -9.14
N PHE A 237 17.46 7.94 -7.93
CA PHE A 237 17.10 7.16 -6.74
C PHE A 237 15.65 6.68 -6.78
N CYS A 238 14.71 7.53 -7.24
CA CYS A 238 13.32 7.15 -7.46
C CYS A 238 13.21 6.01 -8.49
N LYS A 239 13.93 6.12 -9.61
CA LYS A 239 14.03 5.05 -10.60
C LYS A 239 14.56 3.75 -9.98
N ALA A 240 15.68 3.81 -9.25
CA ALA A 240 16.30 2.63 -8.67
C ALA A 240 15.36 1.90 -7.70
N GLU A 241 14.61 2.65 -6.89
CA GLU A 241 13.60 2.09 -5.99
C GLU A 241 12.42 1.50 -6.78
N LEU A 242 11.84 2.23 -7.74
CA LEU A 242 10.74 1.73 -8.57
C LEU A 242 11.12 0.49 -9.40
N ASP A 243 12.34 0.40 -9.91
CA ASP A 243 12.84 -0.75 -10.67
C ASP A 243 12.95 -2.02 -9.83
N SER A 244 12.84 -1.92 -8.50
CA SER A 244 12.78 -3.09 -7.60
C SER A 244 11.37 -3.68 -7.44
N TYR A 245 10.34 -3.00 -7.95
CA TYR A 245 8.96 -3.50 -7.94
C TYR A 245 8.67 -4.31 -9.21
N GLN A 246 7.72 -5.23 -9.12
CA GLN A 246 7.23 -5.98 -10.26
C GLN A 246 6.27 -5.16 -11.12
N ASN A 247 6.11 -5.57 -12.38
CA ASN A 247 5.11 -5.04 -13.31
C ASN A 247 5.20 -3.52 -13.54
N VAL A 248 6.39 -2.95 -13.40
CA VAL A 248 6.66 -1.53 -13.65
C VAL A 248 7.89 -1.34 -14.53
N THR A 249 7.90 -0.27 -15.31
CA THR A 249 9.02 0.18 -16.12
C THR A 249 9.17 1.67 -15.91
N THR A 250 10.35 2.12 -15.51
CA THR A 250 10.60 3.56 -15.34
C THR A 250 11.53 4.10 -16.42
N VAL A 251 11.19 5.27 -16.93
CA VAL A 251 11.92 5.93 -18.02
C VAL A 251 12.19 7.38 -17.67
N PHE A 252 13.27 7.95 -18.20
CA PHE A 252 13.53 9.39 -18.09
C PHE A 252 12.99 10.12 -19.32
N THR A 253 12.45 11.32 -19.13
CA THR A 253 12.12 12.23 -20.24
C THR A 253 13.37 12.93 -20.77
N VAL A 254 14.34 13.21 -19.89
CA VAL A 254 15.59 13.93 -20.17
C VAL A 254 16.75 13.40 -19.33
N THR A 255 17.96 13.71 -19.78
CA THR A 255 19.24 13.47 -19.11
C THR A 255 20.01 14.78 -18.96
N PRO A 256 21.05 14.87 -18.10
CA PRO A 256 21.82 16.09 -17.93
C PRO A 256 22.49 16.61 -19.20
N ASP A 257 22.79 15.72 -20.16
CA ASP A 257 23.43 16.05 -21.43
C ASP A 257 22.46 16.62 -22.48
N ASP A 258 21.15 16.50 -22.25
CA ASP A 258 20.15 17.04 -23.16
C ASP A 258 20.22 18.56 -23.25
N ARG A 259 20.09 19.07 -24.48
CA ARG A 259 20.09 20.51 -24.78
C ARG A 259 18.81 20.90 -25.51
N LEU A 260 17.70 20.89 -24.78
CA LEU A 260 16.39 21.25 -25.30
C LEU A 260 16.23 22.77 -25.40
N GLY A 261 15.68 23.26 -26.52
CA GLY A 261 15.43 24.68 -26.72
C GLY A 261 14.23 25.19 -25.91
N SER A 262 14.34 26.38 -25.31
CA SER A 262 13.36 26.93 -24.37
C SER A 262 11.94 27.15 -24.92
N SER A 263 11.77 27.25 -26.25
CA SER A 263 10.46 27.48 -26.87
C SER A 263 9.60 26.21 -27.04
N SER A 264 10.20 25.01 -26.96
CA SER A 264 9.51 23.73 -27.17
C SER A 264 9.85 22.64 -26.16
N GLU A 265 10.79 22.90 -25.24
CA GLU A 265 11.33 21.93 -24.27
C GLU A 265 10.25 21.09 -23.58
N LEU A 266 9.24 21.74 -22.97
CA LEU A 266 8.22 21.03 -22.19
C LEU A 266 7.37 20.08 -23.06
N ARG A 267 7.09 20.48 -24.30
CA ARG A 267 6.38 19.61 -25.26
C ARG A 267 7.24 18.42 -25.66
N GLU A 268 8.54 18.63 -25.85
CA GLU A 268 9.45 17.55 -26.20
C GLU A 268 9.59 16.53 -25.06
N ARG A 269 9.70 16.99 -23.81
CA ARG A 269 9.71 16.13 -22.61
C ARG A 269 8.48 15.23 -22.55
N VAL A 270 7.28 15.81 -22.74
CA VAL A 270 6.02 15.05 -22.82
C VAL A 270 6.02 14.08 -23.99
N GLN A 271 6.48 14.50 -25.17
CA GLN A 271 6.53 13.62 -26.33
C GLN A 271 7.48 12.43 -26.11
N ARG A 272 8.61 12.63 -25.43
CA ARG A 272 9.52 11.55 -25.04
C ARG A 272 8.87 10.59 -24.05
N ALA A 273 8.08 11.08 -23.08
CA ALA A 273 7.28 10.22 -22.21
C ALA A 273 6.28 9.37 -23.01
N LEU A 274 5.51 10.00 -23.90
CA LEU A 274 4.52 9.33 -24.74
C LEU A 274 5.16 8.28 -25.67
N ASN A 275 6.31 8.61 -26.29
CA ASN A 275 7.03 7.71 -27.18
C ASN A 275 7.57 6.47 -26.46
N GLN A 276 7.88 6.61 -25.17
CA GLN A 276 8.28 5.51 -24.30
C GLN A 276 7.07 4.77 -23.71
N GLY A 277 5.86 5.19 -24.10
CA GLY A 277 4.62 4.61 -23.64
C GLY A 277 4.36 4.89 -22.18
N ALA A 278 4.58 6.10 -21.68
CA ALA A 278 4.24 6.46 -20.29
C ALA A 278 2.74 6.29 -20.00
N ASP A 279 2.42 5.83 -18.80
CA ASP A 279 1.09 5.83 -18.18
C ASP A 279 0.89 7.05 -17.28
N VAL A 280 1.99 7.56 -16.72
CA VAL A 280 2.03 8.75 -15.88
C VAL A 280 3.38 9.45 -16.04
N LEU A 281 3.37 10.78 -15.89
CA LEU A 281 4.57 11.61 -15.83
C LEU A 281 4.70 12.26 -14.45
N VAL A 282 5.84 12.04 -13.79
CA VAL A 282 6.17 12.67 -12.51
C VAL A 282 7.37 13.59 -12.73
N SER A 283 7.14 14.90 -12.70
CA SER A 283 8.18 15.91 -12.83
C SER A 283 8.73 16.28 -11.47
N LEU A 284 10.05 16.28 -11.30
CA LEU A 284 10.74 16.40 -10.02
C LEU A 284 11.49 17.73 -9.97
N HIS A 285 11.12 18.59 -9.03
CA HIS A 285 11.62 19.95 -8.89
C HIS A 285 12.02 20.30 -7.46
N LEU A 286 12.69 21.45 -7.28
CA LEU A 286 12.96 22.03 -5.97
C LEU A 286 12.44 23.46 -5.92
N ASN A 287 11.75 23.76 -4.83
CA ASN A 287 11.13 25.05 -4.66
C ASN A 287 12.19 26.14 -4.38
N SER A 288 11.92 27.38 -4.78
CA SER A 288 12.75 28.53 -4.38
C SER A 288 11.98 29.84 -4.43
N THR A 289 12.18 30.70 -3.42
CA THR A 289 11.56 32.04 -3.37
C THR A 289 12.53 33.18 -3.66
N GLY A 290 13.83 32.91 -3.59
CA GLY A 290 14.89 33.91 -3.59
C GLY A 290 15.07 34.64 -2.25
N VAL A 291 14.22 34.36 -1.26
CA VAL A 291 14.22 35.01 0.08
C VAL A 291 14.56 34.00 1.20
N GLY A 292 14.39 32.71 0.96
CA GLY A 292 14.78 31.63 1.89
C GLY A 292 13.86 31.38 3.08
N ASN A 293 12.66 31.99 3.14
CA ASN A 293 11.75 31.86 4.29
C ASN A 293 10.67 30.78 4.14
N ALA A 294 10.36 30.38 2.91
CA ALA A 294 9.40 29.30 2.67
C ALA A 294 10.08 27.93 2.83
N TYR A 295 9.31 26.93 3.25
CA TYR A 295 9.79 25.57 3.51
C TYR A 295 8.69 24.55 3.26
N GLY A 296 9.07 23.28 3.11
CA GLY A 296 8.18 22.14 2.89
C GLY A 296 8.02 21.71 1.43
N ALA A 297 7.28 20.63 1.22
CA ALA A 297 7.00 20.05 -0.09
C ALA A 297 5.56 20.34 -0.55
N GLU A 298 5.36 20.53 -1.84
CA GLU A 298 4.05 20.66 -2.49
C GLU A 298 4.01 19.89 -3.81
N VAL A 299 2.82 19.51 -4.25
CA VAL A 299 2.62 18.91 -5.57
C VAL A 299 1.70 19.78 -6.40
N TRP A 300 2.08 20.08 -7.65
CA TRP A 300 1.17 20.70 -8.62
C TRP A 300 0.54 19.63 -9.49
N ALA A 301 -0.79 19.60 -9.52
CA ALA A 301 -1.59 18.65 -10.29
C ALA A 301 -2.47 19.38 -11.33
N PRO A 302 -3.01 18.66 -12.33
CA PRO A 302 -3.96 19.24 -13.27
C PRO A 302 -5.16 19.82 -12.52
N HIS A 303 -5.64 21.01 -12.89
CA HIS A 303 -6.79 21.63 -12.23
C HIS A 303 -8.12 20.96 -12.65
N ASN A 304 -9.18 21.15 -11.87
CA ASN A 304 -10.48 20.56 -12.17
C ASN A 304 -11.16 21.26 -13.36
N THR A 305 -11.17 20.61 -14.51
CA THR A 305 -11.80 21.10 -15.76
C THR A 305 -12.37 19.98 -16.61
N SER A 306 -13.26 20.29 -17.55
CA SER A 306 -13.95 19.31 -18.41
C SER A 306 -13.00 18.48 -19.28
N TYR A 307 -11.92 19.08 -19.78
CA TYR A 307 -11.01 18.39 -20.69
C TYR A 307 -10.15 17.35 -19.95
N ASN A 308 -10.28 16.07 -20.30
CA ASN A 308 -9.51 14.97 -19.71
C ASN A 308 -9.48 15.04 -18.17
N ASN A 309 -10.65 15.20 -17.55
CA ASN A 309 -10.79 15.44 -16.12
C ASN A 309 -10.17 14.33 -15.25
N GLU A 310 -10.13 13.09 -15.74
CA GLU A 310 -9.51 11.97 -15.03
C GLU A 310 -8.06 12.24 -14.63
N THR A 311 -7.33 13.00 -15.44
CA THR A 311 -5.94 13.39 -15.11
C THR A 311 -5.85 14.26 -13.85
N HIS A 312 -6.90 15.04 -13.52
CA HIS A 312 -7.00 15.79 -12.26
C HIS A 312 -7.13 14.83 -11.08
N ALA A 313 -8.06 13.87 -11.15
CA ALA A 313 -8.26 12.88 -10.09
C ALA A 313 -6.98 12.07 -9.83
N VAL A 314 -6.39 11.51 -10.89
CA VAL A 314 -5.11 10.77 -10.82
C VAL A 314 -3.99 11.64 -10.24
N GLY A 315 -3.84 12.88 -10.73
CA GLY A 315 -2.78 13.78 -10.28
C GLY A 315 -2.94 14.19 -8.81
N THR A 316 -4.16 14.42 -8.35
CA THR A 316 -4.45 14.75 -6.95
C THR A 316 -4.14 13.59 -6.03
N ASP A 317 -4.66 12.40 -6.34
CA ASP A 317 -4.49 11.23 -5.49
C ASP A 317 -3.02 10.76 -5.45
N LEU A 318 -2.34 10.73 -6.61
CA LEU A 318 -0.92 10.42 -6.68
C LEU A 318 -0.08 11.44 -5.91
N GLY A 319 -0.39 12.73 -6.07
CA GLY A 319 0.30 13.80 -5.35
C GLY A 319 0.18 13.65 -3.83
N ASN A 320 -1.00 13.30 -3.33
CA ASN A 320 -1.22 13.03 -1.91
C ASN A 320 -0.41 11.83 -1.41
N GLN A 321 -0.31 10.75 -2.18
CA GLN A 321 0.49 9.57 -1.80
C GLN A 321 1.99 9.89 -1.70
N ILE A 322 2.52 10.71 -2.61
CA ILE A 322 3.91 11.18 -2.57
C ILE A 322 4.14 12.11 -1.38
N LEU A 323 3.27 13.11 -1.18
CA LEU A 323 3.38 14.04 -0.06
C LEU A 323 3.34 13.34 1.29
N ALA A 324 2.52 12.30 1.44
CA ALA A 324 2.47 11.49 2.66
C ALA A 324 3.81 10.79 2.96
N GLN A 325 4.56 10.32 1.95
CA GLN A 325 5.89 9.74 2.19
C GLN A 325 6.95 10.81 2.47
N LEU A 326 6.89 11.96 1.78
CA LEU A 326 7.80 13.07 2.04
C LEU A 326 7.61 13.63 3.47
N GLN A 327 6.37 13.67 3.95
CA GLN A 327 6.02 14.08 5.31
C GLN A 327 6.65 13.18 6.38
N LYS A 328 6.70 11.86 6.16
CA LYS A 328 7.38 10.91 7.07
C LYS A 328 8.88 11.17 7.21
N LEU A 329 9.52 11.81 6.21
CA LEU A 329 10.91 12.25 6.33
C LEU A 329 11.07 13.49 7.22
N GLY A 330 9.98 14.17 7.55
CA GLY A 330 9.95 15.41 8.34
C GLY A 330 9.73 16.68 7.52
N LEU A 331 9.41 16.57 6.23
CA LEU A 331 9.03 17.74 5.41
C LEU A 331 7.64 18.25 5.79
N THR A 332 7.47 19.56 5.85
CA THR A 332 6.14 20.15 5.97
C THR A 332 5.33 19.89 4.70
N ASN A 333 4.19 19.23 4.83
CA ASN A 333 3.25 19.01 3.73
C ASN A 333 2.45 20.29 3.44
N ARG A 334 2.59 20.84 2.24
CA ARG A 334 1.92 22.09 1.79
C ARG A 334 0.74 21.81 0.85
N GLY A 335 0.38 20.53 0.70
CA GLY A 335 -0.75 20.03 -0.07
C GLY A 335 -0.52 19.97 -1.58
N VAL A 336 -1.49 19.34 -2.24
CA VAL A 336 -1.64 19.39 -3.70
C VAL A 336 -2.25 20.74 -4.09
N LYS A 337 -1.71 21.35 -5.15
CA LYS A 337 -2.06 22.68 -5.64
C LYS A 337 -2.45 22.64 -7.10
N PHE A 338 -3.26 23.63 -7.47
CA PHE A 338 -3.80 23.80 -8.82
C PHE A 338 -3.57 25.21 -9.29
N ARG A 339 -3.26 25.38 -10.58
CA ARG A 339 -3.12 26.69 -11.19
C ARG A 339 -3.49 26.62 -12.66
N TRP A 340 -4.27 27.58 -13.12
CA TRP A 340 -4.73 27.69 -14.50
C TRP A 340 -4.36 29.06 -15.10
N ILE A 341 -4.49 29.17 -16.42
CA ILE A 341 -4.42 30.42 -17.15
C ILE A 341 -5.84 30.92 -17.36
N ASP A 342 -6.07 32.22 -17.14
CA ASP A 342 -7.34 32.85 -17.53
C ASP A 342 -7.61 32.61 -19.03
N PRO A 343 -8.88 32.57 -19.48
CA PRO A 343 -9.23 32.21 -20.85
C PRO A 343 -8.36 32.91 -21.90
N ASP A 344 -7.59 32.11 -22.65
CA ASP A 344 -6.71 32.54 -23.73
C ASP A 344 -6.69 31.44 -24.79
N PRO A 345 -7.21 31.67 -26.01
CA PRO A 345 -7.26 30.66 -27.07
C PRO A 345 -5.92 30.02 -27.43
N LYS A 346 -4.80 30.63 -27.05
CA LYS A 346 -3.46 30.05 -27.20
C LYS A 346 -3.18 28.91 -26.21
N TYR A 347 -3.78 28.96 -25.03
CA TYR A 347 -3.51 28.05 -23.92
C TYR A 347 -4.71 27.20 -23.52
N ASP A 348 -5.93 27.58 -23.90
CA ASP A 348 -7.16 26.82 -23.68
C ASP A 348 -7.08 25.41 -24.28
N TYR A 349 -7.83 24.49 -23.67
CA TYR A 349 -8.00 23.15 -24.21
C TYR A 349 -8.93 23.15 -25.43
N PRO A 350 -8.89 22.08 -26.26
CA PRO A 350 -9.75 21.97 -27.45
C PRO A 350 -11.25 22.13 -27.21
N ASP A 351 -11.74 21.84 -25.99
CA ASP A 351 -13.15 22.03 -25.60
C ASP A 351 -13.48 23.47 -25.16
N GLY A 352 -12.52 24.39 -25.20
CA GLY A 352 -12.64 25.78 -24.79
C GLY A 352 -12.46 26.02 -23.29
N SER A 353 -12.10 25.00 -22.51
CA SER A 353 -11.83 25.15 -21.09
C SER A 353 -10.42 25.67 -20.80
N ASN A 354 -10.22 26.32 -19.64
CA ASN A 354 -8.95 26.95 -19.27
C ASN A 354 -7.79 25.95 -19.21
N GLY A 355 -6.64 26.32 -19.78
CA GLY A 355 -5.42 25.53 -19.73
C GLY A 355 -4.77 25.50 -18.34
N ASP A 356 -4.15 24.38 -17.97
CA ASP A 356 -3.23 24.30 -16.84
C ASP A 356 -2.08 25.32 -16.99
N TYR A 357 -1.66 25.97 -15.90
CA TYR A 357 -0.61 27.01 -15.93
C TYR A 357 0.75 26.42 -16.31
N TYR A 358 1.13 25.34 -15.64
CA TYR A 358 2.41 24.66 -15.84
C TYR A 358 2.42 23.94 -17.18
N GLY A 359 3.39 24.28 -18.02
CA GLY A 359 3.42 23.80 -19.41
C GLY A 359 3.54 22.28 -19.52
N ILE A 360 4.28 21.60 -18.64
CA ILE A 360 4.43 20.15 -18.69
C ILE A 360 3.11 19.42 -18.39
N ILE A 361 2.38 19.89 -17.38
CA ILE A 361 1.04 19.39 -17.04
C ILE A 361 0.06 19.66 -18.19
N ARG A 362 0.06 20.89 -18.72
CA ARG A 362 -0.82 21.29 -19.82
C ARG A 362 -0.57 20.46 -21.09
N GLU A 363 0.69 20.28 -21.49
CA GLU A 363 1.03 19.52 -22.69
C GLU A 363 0.77 18.01 -22.51
N ALA A 364 0.98 17.44 -21.32
CA ALA A 364 0.65 16.03 -21.03
C ALA A 364 -0.87 15.78 -21.08
N ARG A 365 -1.65 16.67 -20.46
CA ARG A 365 -3.12 16.56 -20.44
C ARG A 365 -3.74 16.62 -21.82
N LYS A 366 -3.15 17.35 -22.78
CA LYS A 366 -3.59 17.36 -24.20
C LYS A 366 -3.64 15.96 -24.80
N SER A 367 -2.75 15.07 -24.35
CA SER A 367 -2.64 13.66 -24.77
C SER A 367 -3.26 12.68 -23.77
N ASN A 368 -4.08 13.15 -22.83
CA ASN A 368 -4.69 12.36 -21.75
C ASN A 368 -3.66 11.63 -20.87
N LEU A 369 -2.43 12.15 -20.76
CA LEU A 369 -1.39 11.64 -19.88
C LEU A 369 -1.47 12.39 -18.53
N PRO A 370 -1.76 11.72 -17.40
CA PRO A 370 -1.65 12.32 -16.09
C PRO A 370 -0.21 12.79 -15.84
N ALA A 371 -0.06 14.03 -15.38
CA ALA A 371 1.24 14.61 -15.09
C ALA A 371 1.16 15.48 -13.84
N ILE A 372 2.12 15.30 -12.93
CA ILE A 372 2.28 16.10 -11.71
C ILE A 372 3.68 16.70 -11.65
N ILE A 373 3.83 17.76 -10.86
CA ILE A 373 5.13 18.32 -10.47
C ILE A 373 5.27 18.17 -8.97
N VAL A 374 6.29 17.45 -8.52
CA VAL A 374 6.69 17.36 -7.12
C VAL A 374 7.73 18.45 -6.86
N GLU A 375 7.31 19.51 -6.20
CA GLU A 375 8.20 20.54 -5.68
C GLU A 375 8.71 20.08 -4.32
N HIS A 376 9.89 19.47 -4.35
CA HIS A 376 10.61 19.12 -3.13
C HIS A 376 11.04 20.40 -2.41
N ALA A 377 11.44 20.23 -1.15
CA ALA A 377 11.97 21.21 -0.21
C ALA A 377 12.59 22.49 -0.83
N PHE A 378 12.55 23.60 -0.09
CA PHE A 378 13.04 24.88 -0.60
C PHE A 378 14.57 24.95 -0.63
N LEU A 379 15.16 25.01 -1.82
CA LEU A 379 16.62 25.03 -2.02
C LEU A 379 17.30 26.24 -1.35
N ASP A 380 16.61 27.37 -1.29
CA ASP A 380 17.07 28.62 -0.67
C ASP A 380 16.76 28.73 0.84
N ASN A 381 16.01 27.78 1.40
CA ASN A 381 15.78 27.71 2.84
C ASN A 381 16.85 26.85 3.52
N TRP A 382 17.50 27.40 4.54
CA TRP A 382 18.62 26.73 5.21
C TRP A 382 18.21 25.43 5.92
N SER A 383 17.03 25.40 6.54
CA SER A 383 16.55 24.20 7.25
C SER A 383 16.25 23.07 6.28
N ASP A 384 15.49 23.36 5.22
CA ASP A 384 15.17 22.39 4.17
C ASP A 384 16.44 21.88 3.49
N TYR A 385 17.34 22.79 3.11
CA TYR A 385 18.62 22.42 2.52
C TYR A 385 19.44 21.51 3.43
N ASN A 386 19.63 21.92 4.68
CA ASN A 386 20.47 21.18 5.62
C ASN A 386 19.87 19.84 6.02
N ASN A 387 18.54 19.70 6.08
CA ASN A 387 17.91 18.47 6.52
C ASN A 387 17.66 17.48 5.38
N PHE A 388 17.44 17.97 4.15
CA PHE A 388 16.93 17.13 3.06
C PHE A 388 17.73 17.20 1.74
N LEU A 389 18.61 18.18 1.53
CA LEU A 389 19.22 18.40 0.20
C LEU A 389 20.76 18.37 0.17
N ASN A 390 21.43 18.46 1.31
CA ASN A 390 22.89 18.67 1.37
C ASN A 390 23.75 17.39 1.28
N SER A 391 23.16 16.23 1.01
CA SER A 391 23.91 14.99 0.78
C SER A 391 23.16 14.02 -0.13
N ASP A 392 23.90 13.15 -0.81
CA ASP A 392 23.31 12.14 -1.69
C ASP A 392 22.39 11.18 -0.94
N ALA A 393 22.71 10.84 0.32
CA ALA A 393 21.83 10.03 1.16
C ALA A 393 20.47 10.71 1.41
N LYS A 394 20.42 12.03 1.55
CA LYS A 394 19.17 12.76 1.74
C LYS A 394 18.37 12.88 0.45
N LEU A 395 19.05 13.13 -0.68
CA LEU A 395 18.42 13.09 -2.00
C LEU A 395 17.89 11.69 -2.34
N GLN A 396 18.57 10.64 -1.87
CA GLN A 396 18.12 9.26 -1.96
C GLN A 396 16.85 9.03 -1.13
N SER A 397 16.79 9.54 0.11
CA SER A 397 15.56 9.47 0.91
C SER A 397 14.37 10.11 0.19
N LEU A 398 14.56 11.26 -0.48
CA LEU A 398 13.50 11.91 -1.26
C LEU A 398 13.05 11.04 -2.44
N GLY A 399 13.99 10.54 -3.25
CA GLY A 399 13.64 9.68 -4.39
C GLY A 399 12.94 8.38 -3.98
N ILE A 400 13.35 7.77 -2.86
CA ILE A 400 12.67 6.59 -2.29
C ILE A 400 11.26 6.95 -1.81
N ALA A 401 11.06 8.12 -1.20
CA ALA A 401 9.74 8.58 -0.78
C ALA A 401 8.80 8.78 -1.98
N ASP A 402 9.28 9.38 -3.08
CA ASP A 402 8.52 9.50 -4.32
C ASP A 402 8.12 8.12 -4.85
N ALA A 403 9.09 7.21 -4.98
CA ALA A 403 8.88 5.86 -5.48
C ALA A 403 7.85 5.09 -4.65
N ARG A 404 7.89 5.19 -3.32
CA ARG A 404 6.92 4.58 -2.41
C ARG A 404 5.53 5.21 -2.54
N GLY A 405 5.45 6.54 -2.70
CA GLY A 405 4.18 7.21 -2.96
C GLY A 405 3.54 6.73 -4.26
N ILE A 406 4.35 6.60 -5.32
CA ILE A 406 3.93 6.06 -6.61
C ILE A 406 3.52 4.59 -6.47
N ALA A 407 4.33 3.76 -5.79
CA ALA A 407 4.03 2.35 -5.56
C ALA A 407 2.73 2.14 -4.78
N ASN A 408 2.50 2.91 -3.71
CA ASN A 408 1.26 2.86 -2.93
C ASN A 408 0.04 3.24 -3.78
N TYR A 409 0.17 4.27 -4.61
CA TYR A 409 -0.91 4.70 -5.50
C TYR A 409 -1.29 3.62 -6.52
N TYR A 410 -0.29 2.98 -7.13
CA TYR A 410 -0.48 1.99 -8.18
C TYR A 410 -0.59 0.54 -7.67
N GLY A 411 -0.51 0.32 -6.35
CA GLY A 411 -0.51 -1.03 -5.77
C GLY A 411 0.68 -1.89 -6.18
N LEU A 412 1.85 -1.29 -6.41
CA LEU A 412 3.04 -2.03 -6.83
C LEU A 412 3.57 -2.89 -5.68
N SER A 413 4.03 -4.08 -6.00
CA SER A 413 4.61 -5.03 -5.05
C SER A 413 5.97 -5.54 -5.55
N HIS A 414 6.83 -5.96 -4.64
CA HIS A 414 8.09 -6.62 -5.00
C HIS A 414 7.88 -8.09 -5.40
N ALA A 415 8.96 -8.76 -5.80
CA ALA A 415 8.98 -10.18 -6.16
C ALA A 415 8.44 -11.08 -5.03
N GLU A 416 7.82 -12.19 -5.38
CA GLU A 416 7.58 -13.24 -4.40
C GLU A 416 8.91 -13.72 -3.82
N GLY A 417 8.96 -13.99 -2.52
CA GLY A 417 10.19 -14.36 -1.83
C GLY A 417 11.13 -13.18 -1.55
N THR A 418 10.74 -11.92 -1.82
CA THR A 418 11.52 -10.76 -1.36
C THR A 418 11.64 -10.75 0.16
N VAL A 419 12.88 -10.68 0.64
CA VAL A 419 13.20 -10.42 2.05
C VAL A 419 13.60 -8.96 2.18
N TYR A 420 12.87 -8.21 2.99
CA TYR A 420 13.10 -6.81 3.30
C TYR A 420 14.08 -6.64 4.45
N ARG A 421 14.83 -5.53 4.43
CA ARG A 421 15.68 -5.07 5.54
C ARG A 421 15.10 -3.77 6.12
N LEU A 422 15.01 -3.71 7.43
CA LEU A 422 14.74 -2.47 8.16
C LEU A 422 15.81 -2.22 9.20
N TYR A 423 16.04 -0.96 9.52
CA TYR A 423 16.97 -0.52 10.56
C TYR A 423 16.27 0.39 11.57
N HIS A 424 16.49 0.17 12.86
CA HIS A 424 15.96 1.04 13.91
C HIS A 424 17.10 1.80 14.59
N ALA A 425 17.20 3.11 14.30
CA ALA A 425 18.29 3.94 14.79
C ALA A 425 18.36 4.06 16.34
N GLY A 426 17.24 3.87 17.04
CA GLY A 426 17.20 3.95 18.50
C GLY A 426 17.79 2.73 19.20
N THR A 427 17.68 1.55 18.60
CA THR A 427 18.18 0.27 19.14
C THR A 427 19.44 -0.22 18.43
N LEU A 428 19.79 0.41 17.30
CA LEU A 428 20.84 -0.02 16.38
C LEU A 428 20.61 -1.41 15.79
N ASP A 429 19.35 -1.85 15.75
CA ASP A 429 18.94 -3.19 15.34
C ASP A 429 18.53 -3.23 13.87
N HIS A 430 18.75 -4.38 13.22
CA HIS A 430 18.26 -4.68 11.88
C HIS A 430 17.21 -5.79 11.91
N HIS A 431 16.08 -5.54 11.26
CA HIS A 431 15.02 -6.52 11.10
C HIS A 431 14.94 -7.04 9.66
N TYR A 432 14.66 -8.33 9.52
CA TYR A 432 14.52 -9.00 8.23
C TYR A 432 13.20 -9.75 8.14
N THR A 433 12.44 -9.51 7.07
CA THR A 433 11.12 -10.12 6.92
C THR A 433 10.73 -10.32 5.46
N MET A 434 10.00 -11.40 5.15
CA MET A 434 9.28 -11.54 3.89
C MET A 434 7.87 -10.93 3.96
N ASP A 435 7.39 -10.59 5.16
CA ASP A 435 6.07 -10.01 5.33
C ASP A 435 6.09 -8.52 4.96
N SER A 436 5.54 -8.23 3.78
CA SER A 436 5.38 -6.86 3.29
C SER A 436 4.54 -5.98 4.22
N ASN A 437 3.60 -6.56 4.98
CA ASN A 437 2.83 -5.83 5.97
C ASN A 437 3.68 -5.48 7.19
N GLU A 438 4.46 -6.43 7.71
CA GLU A 438 5.43 -6.17 8.78
C GLU A 438 6.41 -5.06 8.38
N TYR A 439 6.98 -5.14 7.17
CA TYR A 439 7.85 -4.09 6.61
C TYR A 439 7.16 -2.71 6.59
N ARG A 440 5.91 -2.65 6.12
CA ARG A 440 5.13 -1.40 6.03
C ARG A 440 4.77 -0.83 7.41
N VAL A 441 4.30 -1.66 8.32
CA VAL A 441 3.88 -1.26 9.68
C VAL A 441 5.08 -0.75 10.46
N LEU A 442 6.20 -1.48 10.45
CA LEU A 442 7.42 -1.06 11.14
C LEU A 442 7.93 0.30 10.60
N GLY A 443 7.87 0.50 9.28
CA GLY A 443 8.18 1.80 8.68
C GLY A 443 7.29 2.95 9.16
N SER A 444 6.03 2.68 9.49
CA SER A 444 5.11 3.69 10.06
C SER A 444 5.41 4.05 11.51
N VAL A 445 6.10 3.18 12.26
CA VAL A 445 6.44 3.38 13.68
C VAL A 445 7.93 3.68 13.89
N GLY A 446 8.60 4.24 12.88
CA GLY A 446 9.94 4.81 13.01
C GLY A 446 11.10 3.92 12.56
N TRP A 447 10.83 2.74 11.99
CA TRP A 447 11.89 1.95 11.35
C TRP A 447 12.28 2.55 10.00
N ILE A 448 13.58 2.60 9.75
CA ILE A 448 14.13 2.97 8.45
C ILE A 448 14.03 1.75 7.56
N GLN A 449 13.10 1.81 6.60
CA GLN A 449 12.95 0.82 5.55
C GLN A 449 14.13 0.92 4.56
N GLU A 450 15.09 0.00 4.64
CA GLU A 450 16.31 0.00 3.82
C GLU A 450 16.14 -0.70 2.47
N GLY A 451 14.96 -1.29 2.21
CA GLY A 451 14.63 -1.92 0.93
C GLY A 451 14.82 -3.43 0.95
N ILE A 452 15.15 -3.99 -0.22
CA ILE A 452 15.33 -5.42 -0.41
C ILE A 452 16.69 -5.87 0.13
N ALA A 453 16.66 -6.77 1.11
CA ALA A 453 17.85 -7.43 1.63
C ALA A 453 18.33 -8.50 0.66
N TRP A 454 17.44 -9.42 0.26
CA TRP A 454 17.71 -10.55 -0.65
C TRP A 454 16.42 -11.26 -1.09
N TYR A 455 16.55 -12.37 -1.82
CA TYR A 455 15.42 -13.19 -2.26
C TYR A 455 15.52 -14.60 -1.67
N SER A 456 14.41 -15.08 -1.13
CA SER A 456 14.19 -16.47 -0.71
C SER A 456 14.13 -17.39 -1.90
N ASP A 457 14.53 -18.63 -1.69
CA ASP A 457 14.17 -19.70 -2.61
C ASP A 457 12.79 -20.30 -2.29
N ASP A 458 12.31 -21.18 -3.17
CA ASP A 458 11.09 -21.93 -2.91
C ASP A 458 11.32 -23.05 -1.88
N LYS A 459 10.25 -23.48 -1.20
CA LYS A 459 10.31 -24.47 -0.12
C LYS A 459 10.71 -25.87 -0.59
N ASP A 460 10.48 -26.18 -1.87
CA ASP A 460 10.68 -27.52 -2.44
C ASP A 460 12.12 -27.69 -2.93
N HIS A 461 12.80 -26.58 -3.20
CA HIS A 461 14.18 -26.50 -3.64
C HIS A 461 15.15 -26.05 -2.53
N GLY A 462 14.73 -25.06 -1.74
CA GLY A 462 15.55 -24.39 -0.73
C GLY A 462 15.60 -25.09 0.62
N ARG A 463 16.48 -24.60 1.49
CA ARG A 463 16.65 -25.08 2.88
C ARG A 463 16.17 -24.04 3.88
N PRO A 464 15.44 -24.42 4.95
CA PRO A 464 14.83 -23.46 5.85
C PRO A 464 15.86 -22.62 6.60
N VAL A 465 15.56 -21.32 6.72
CA VAL A 465 16.17 -20.37 7.66
C VAL A 465 15.11 -20.07 8.71
N TYR A 466 15.43 -20.29 9.98
CA TYR A 466 14.51 -20.11 11.10
C TYR A 466 14.66 -18.74 11.73
N ARG A 467 13.55 -18.14 12.17
CA ARG A 467 13.50 -16.89 12.96
C ARG A 467 13.22 -17.20 14.43
N LEU A 468 13.96 -16.55 15.32
CA LEU A 468 13.67 -16.51 16.75
C LEU A 468 13.62 -15.07 17.24
N TYR A 469 12.84 -14.81 18.29
CA TYR A 469 12.73 -13.51 18.94
C TYR A 469 13.07 -13.60 20.43
N HIS A 470 13.80 -12.62 20.96
CA HIS A 470 14.13 -12.55 22.37
C HIS A 470 13.55 -11.30 23.03
N ALA A 471 12.51 -11.49 23.84
CA ALA A 471 11.72 -10.38 24.40
C ALA A 471 12.51 -9.43 25.32
N ALA A 472 13.58 -9.88 25.97
CA ALA A 472 14.35 -9.03 26.88
C ALA A 472 15.37 -8.12 26.17
N THR A 473 15.87 -8.53 25.00
CA THR A 473 16.79 -7.71 24.19
C THR A 473 16.10 -7.05 23.02
N LEU A 474 14.87 -7.48 22.69
CA LEU A 474 14.09 -7.10 21.50
C LEU A 474 14.72 -7.55 20.18
N ASN A 475 15.74 -8.41 20.20
CA ASN A 475 16.46 -8.84 19.01
C ASN A 475 15.78 -10.03 18.33
N HIS A 476 15.95 -10.10 17.02
CA HIS A 476 15.67 -11.29 16.23
C HIS A 476 16.97 -12.04 15.90
N HIS A 477 16.88 -13.37 15.82
CA HIS A 477 17.98 -14.23 15.37
C HIS A 477 17.54 -15.09 14.20
N TYR A 478 18.43 -15.24 13.22
CA TYR A 478 18.16 -16.00 12.01
C TYR A 478 19.23 -17.08 11.80
N THR A 479 18.79 -18.32 11.58
CA THR A 479 19.72 -19.45 11.48
C THR A 479 19.22 -20.58 10.59
N MET A 480 20.15 -21.20 9.85
CA MET A 480 19.92 -22.49 9.19
C MET A 480 20.20 -23.69 10.10
N ASP A 481 20.80 -23.47 11.27
CA ASP A 481 21.14 -24.55 12.21
C ASP A 481 19.95 -24.89 13.10
N GLU A 482 19.30 -26.02 12.80
CA GLU A 482 18.19 -26.53 13.58
C GLU A 482 18.57 -26.83 15.05
N ASN A 483 19.84 -27.17 15.31
CA ASN A 483 20.31 -27.35 16.68
C ASN A 483 20.40 -26.01 17.43
N GLU A 484 20.93 -24.96 16.79
CA GLU A 484 20.93 -23.60 17.34
C GLU A 484 19.50 -23.13 17.64
N TYR A 485 18.59 -23.31 16.69
CA TYR A 485 17.17 -22.99 16.85
C TYR A 485 16.53 -23.70 18.06
N ARG A 486 16.77 -25.01 18.21
CA ARG A 486 16.24 -25.80 19.35
C ARG A 486 16.84 -25.40 20.69
N VAL A 487 18.16 -25.20 20.74
CA VAL A 487 18.86 -24.82 21.98
C VAL A 487 18.40 -23.44 22.45
N LEU A 488 18.35 -22.45 21.55
CA LEU A 488 17.88 -21.10 21.87
C LEU A 488 16.43 -21.11 22.39
N GLY A 489 15.55 -21.92 21.78
CA GLY A 489 14.19 -22.12 22.26
C GLY A 489 14.11 -22.62 23.71
N SER A 490 15.08 -23.44 24.15
CA SER A 490 15.14 -23.94 25.54
C SER A 490 15.65 -22.90 26.55
N VAL A 491 16.25 -21.80 26.09
CA VAL A 491 16.85 -20.75 26.94
C VAL A 491 16.17 -19.39 26.78
N GLY A 492 14.87 -19.39 26.47
CA GLY A 492 14.02 -18.20 26.55
C GLY A 492 13.82 -17.44 25.24
N TRP A 493 14.34 -17.95 24.11
CA TRP A 493 13.98 -17.41 22.79
C TRP A 493 12.62 -17.95 22.35
N LYS A 494 11.78 -17.08 21.83
CA LYS A 494 10.54 -17.46 21.16
C LYS A 494 10.87 -17.96 19.76
N GLN A 495 10.58 -19.22 19.51
CA GLN A 495 10.69 -19.85 18.21
C GLN A 495 9.55 -19.40 17.31
N GLU A 496 9.83 -18.65 16.24
CA GLU A 496 8.80 -18.07 15.36
C GLU A 496 8.60 -18.86 14.07
N GLY A 497 9.47 -19.83 13.80
CA GLY A 497 9.31 -20.79 12.71
C GLY A 497 10.25 -20.50 11.56
N ILE A 498 9.87 -20.93 10.36
CA ILE A 498 10.64 -20.70 9.13
C ILE A 498 10.40 -19.26 8.67
N ALA A 499 11.49 -18.51 8.53
CA ALA A 499 11.50 -17.13 8.07
C ALA A 499 11.48 -17.06 6.53
N TRP A 500 12.29 -17.90 5.88
CA TRP A 500 12.46 -18.05 4.43
C TRP A 500 13.32 -19.29 4.11
N TYR A 501 13.62 -19.51 2.84
CA TYR A 501 14.45 -20.62 2.38
C TYR A 501 15.73 -20.12 1.69
N SER A 502 16.86 -20.71 2.08
CA SER A 502 18.16 -20.55 1.42
C SER A 502 18.18 -21.31 0.10
N ALA A 503 18.72 -20.69 -0.94
CA ALA A 503 19.09 -21.38 -2.17
C ALA A 503 20.21 -22.41 -1.95
N PRO A 504 20.38 -23.38 -2.86
CA PRO A 504 21.58 -24.21 -2.90
C PRO A 504 22.85 -23.38 -3.06
N LYS A 505 23.95 -23.86 -2.48
CA LYS A 505 25.24 -23.15 -2.43
C LYS A 505 25.82 -22.84 -3.82
N ASP A 506 25.56 -23.71 -4.78
CA ASP A 506 26.04 -23.62 -6.16
C ASP A 506 25.15 -22.76 -7.07
N GLU A 507 23.98 -22.36 -6.57
CA GLU A 507 23.01 -21.56 -7.33
C GLU A 507 22.82 -20.16 -6.75
N GLY A 508 22.96 -20.00 -5.43
CA GLY A 508 22.72 -18.73 -4.75
C GLY A 508 23.96 -17.88 -4.44
N LYS A 509 23.72 -16.63 -4.05
CA LYS A 509 24.77 -15.71 -3.56
C LYS A 509 24.91 -15.77 -2.05
N PRO A 510 26.13 -15.68 -1.50
CA PRO A 510 26.34 -15.74 -0.05
C PRO A 510 25.67 -14.55 0.66
N VAL A 511 24.96 -14.87 1.75
CA VAL A 511 24.58 -13.93 2.81
C VAL A 511 25.49 -14.18 3.99
N TYR A 512 26.23 -13.17 4.42
CA TYR A 512 27.21 -13.24 5.49
C TYR A 512 26.58 -12.93 6.84
N ARG A 513 27.04 -13.61 7.91
CA ARG A 513 26.66 -13.32 9.30
C ARG A 513 27.80 -12.64 10.04
N LEU A 514 27.50 -11.59 10.79
CA LEU A 514 28.40 -11.01 11.77
C LEU A 514 27.73 -10.96 13.14
N TYR A 515 28.53 -10.99 14.21
CA TYR A 515 28.07 -10.86 15.59
C TYR A 515 28.79 -9.70 16.28
N HIS A 516 28.06 -8.90 17.07
CA HIS A 516 28.64 -7.82 17.85
C HIS A 516 28.47 -8.07 19.36
N GLU A 517 29.57 -8.30 20.06
CA GLU A 517 29.59 -8.63 21.50
C GLU A 517 29.01 -7.52 22.38
N GLY A 518 29.10 -6.26 21.95
CA GLY A 518 28.60 -5.13 22.74
C GLY A 518 27.08 -4.96 22.71
N THR A 519 26.45 -5.27 21.58
CA THR A 519 24.99 -5.16 21.39
C THR A 519 24.28 -6.50 21.51
N LEU A 520 25.04 -7.60 21.58
CA LEU A 520 24.54 -8.98 21.58
C LEU A 520 23.65 -9.26 20.37
N ASP A 521 24.06 -8.74 19.21
CA ASP A 521 23.26 -8.71 18.01
C ASP A 521 23.97 -9.31 16.80
N HIS A 522 23.18 -9.81 15.84
CA HIS A 522 23.67 -10.38 14.59
C HIS A 522 23.28 -9.51 13.40
N HIS A 523 24.24 -9.28 12.51
CA HIS A 523 24.00 -8.61 11.23
C HIS A 523 24.09 -9.58 10.08
N TYR A 524 23.24 -9.39 9.06
CA TYR A 524 23.15 -10.25 7.89
C TYR A 524 23.22 -9.41 6.62
N THR A 525 24.14 -9.74 5.72
CA THR A 525 24.33 -8.92 4.51
C THR A 525 24.78 -9.72 3.30
N LYS A 526 24.27 -9.35 2.11
CA LYS A 526 24.83 -9.80 0.83
C LYS A 526 26.04 -8.98 0.40
N ASP A 527 26.27 -7.81 1.01
CA ASP A 527 27.38 -6.94 0.63
C ASP A 527 28.69 -7.39 1.28
N ALA A 528 29.57 -7.96 0.47
CA ALA A 528 30.91 -8.36 0.88
C ALA A 528 31.78 -7.18 1.34
N ASN A 529 31.46 -5.94 0.94
CA ASN A 529 32.11 -4.74 1.44
C ASN A 529 31.62 -4.37 2.85
N GLU A 530 30.31 -4.33 3.08
CA GLU A 530 29.72 -4.16 4.42
C GLU A 530 30.28 -5.19 5.41
N TYR A 531 30.29 -6.48 5.03
CA TYR A 531 30.89 -7.56 5.84
C TYR A 531 32.35 -7.28 6.21
N ARG A 532 33.16 -6.77 5.27
CA ARG A 532 34.58 -6.48 5.49
C ARG A 532 34.79 -5.25 6.37
N VAL A 533 34.00 -4.20 6.15
CA VAL A 533 34.09 -2.95 6.90
C VAL A 533 33.67 -3.19 8.34
N LEU A 534 32.54 -3.85 8.58
CA LEU A 534 32.06 -4.17 9.93
C LEU A 534 33.06 -5.03 10.70
N GLY A 535 33.68 -6.01 10.02
CA GLY A 535 34.76 -6.83 10.59
C GLY A 535 35.99 -6.02 11.07
N SER A 536 36.21 -4.82 10.52
CA SER A 536 37.28 -3.91 10.96
C SER A 536 36.90 -2.99 12.11
N VAL A 537 35.60 -2.90 12.47
CA VAL A 537 35.07 -1.99 13.49
C VAL A 537 34.34 -2.70 14.62
N GLY A 538 34.83 -3.87 15.03
CA GLY A 538 34.40 -4.56 16.26
C GLY A 538 33.32 -5.64 16.06
N TRP A 539 32.87 -5.88 14.84
CA TRP A 539 32.02 -7.04 14.54
C TRP A 539 32.88 -8.29 14.32
N LYS A 540 32.47 -9.40 14.92
CA LYS A 540 33.04 -10.71 14.67
C LYS A 540 32.40 -11.32 13.44
N GLN A 541 33.22 -11.63 12.45
CA GLN A 541 32.82 -12.30 11.23
C GLN A 541 32.53 -13.79 11.49
N GLU A 542 31.35 -14.29 11.10
CA GLU A 542 30.90 -15.67 11.32
C GLU A 542 30.64 -16.44 10.00
N ASP A 543 31.33 -16.04 8.92
CA ASP A 543 31.24 -16.62 7.59
C ASP A 543 29.84 -16.51 6.94
N ILE A 544 29.49 -17.49 6.09
CA ILE A 544 28.26 -17.50 5.31
C ILE A 544 27.15 -18.12 6.15
N ALA A 545 26.08 -17.37 6.32
CA ALA A 545 24.87 -17.77 7.02
C ALA A 545 24.01 -18.70 6.14
N TRP A 546 23.77 -18.27 4.90
CA TRP A 546 22.96 -18.95 3.89
C TRP A 546 23.21 -18.36 2.50
N TYR A 547 22.43 -18.78 1.49
CA TYR A 547 22.51 -18.30 0.12
C TYR A 547 21.17 -17.70 -0.36
N SER A 548 21.22 -16.52 -0.96
CA SER A 548 20.10 -15.82 -1.62
C SER A 548 19.86 -16.39 -3.02
N LYS A 549 18.59 -16.46 -3.43
CA LYS A 549 18.22 -16.59 -4.84
C LYS A 549 18.60 -15.33 -5.62
N GLU A 550 18.90 -15.49 -6.91
CA GLU A 550 19.24 -14.41 -7.84
C GLU A 550 18.02 -13.90 -8.59
#